data_AF-A0A336N7K8-F1
#
_entry.id   AF-A0A336N7K8-F1
#
_cell.length_a   1.000
_cell.length_b   1.000
_cell.length_c   1.000
_cell.angle_alpha   90.00
_cell.angle_beta   90.00
_cell.angle_gamma   90.00
#
_symmetry.space_group_name_H-M   'P 1'
#
loop_
_entity.id
_entity.type
_entity.pdbx_description
1 polymer ?
#
loop_
_entity_poly.entity_id
_entity_poly.type
_entity_poly.pdbx_seq_one_letter_code
_entity_poly.pdbx_strand_id
1 'polypeptide(L)'
;MTKKIKMTELVLRDAHQSLFATRLRLDDMLPIAHELDDIGYWSLEAWGGATFDSCIRFLGEDPWVRLRELKKACPKTPLQMLLRGQNLLGYRHYADDVVERFVERCVANGMDVFRVFDALNDPRNMKAALQAVRKFGGHAQGTLSYTTSPVHTMQTWLDTTEQLLEIGIDSLVIKDMSGILNPMAAAELVREIKKRFDVELHLHCHSTTGMAEMALLKAIEAGVDGVDTAISSMSGTYSHPATESMVATLQGTEYDTGLDIPRLEKIAAYFRNVRKKYAKFEGQLRGVDSRILVAQVPGGMLTNLENQLKQQNASDKLDLVLDEIPRVRKDLGYIPLVTPTSQIVGTQAVINVLTGERYKTIAKETAGILKGEYGKTPAPVDSALQAHVLEGLHQ
;
A
#
# COMPACT_ATOMS: atom_id res chain seq x y z
N MET A 1 18.53 23.27 11.62
CA MET A 1 17.63 23.95 10.66
C MET A 1 16.26 23.34 10.89
N THR A 2 15.20 24.13 10.99
CA THR A 2 13.83 23.60 11.13
C THR A 2 13.44 22.89 9.84
N LYS A 3 12.92 21.65 9.94
CA LYS A 3 12.47 20.85 8.80
C LYS A 3 10.97 20.57 8.96
N LYS A 4 10.15 21.34 8.26
CA LYS A 4 8.69 21.15 8.24
C LYS A 4 8.34 19.79 7.64
N ILE A 5 7.69 18.92 8.42
CA ILE A 5 7.25 17.60 7.93
C ILE A 5 6.00 17.74 7.07
N LYS A 6 6.05 17.13 5.89
CA LYS A 6 4.94 17.07 4.92
C LYS A 6 3.94 15.99 5.35
N MET A 7 2.66 16.29 5.29
CA MET A 7 1.59 15.34 5.63
C MET A 7 0.75 15.01 4.40
N THR A 8 0.63 13.73 4.09
CA THR A 8 -0.31 13.21 3.09
C THR A 8 -1.52 12.62 3.81
N GLU A 9 -2.71 13.10 3.47
CA GLU A 9 -3.94 12.64 4.12
C GLU A 9 -4.62 11.54 3.29
N LEU A 10 -4.93 10.42 3.94
CA LEU A 10 -5.41 9.19 3.32
C LEU A 10 -6.92 8.97 3.44
N VAL A 11 -7.66 9.89 4.07
CA VAL A 11 -9.08 9.72 4.39
C VAL A 11 -9.96 9.41 3.17
N LEU A 12 -9.59 9.91 1.99
CA LEU A 12 -10.36 9.74 0.75
C LEU A 12 -10.01 8.47 -0.04
N ARG A 13 -8.98 7.70 0.38
CA ARG A 13 -8.55 6.46 -0.28
C ARG A 13 -8.24 5.34 0.71
N ASP A 14 -7.03 5.33 1.30
CA ASP A 14 -6.56 4.15 2.03
C ASP A 14 -7.27 3.93 3.36
N ALA A 15 -7.72 5.00 4.02
CA ALA A 15 -8.41 4.88 5.31
C ALA A 15 -9.70 4.05 5.19
N HIS A 16 -10.59 4.42 4.27
CA HIS A 16 -11.84 3.69 4.08
C HIS A 16 -11.65 2.35 3.34
N GLN A 17 -10.62 2.25 2.49
CA GLN A 17 -10.22 0.97 1.91
C GLN A 17 -9.83 -0.03 3.01
N SER A 18 -9.16 0.43 4.05
CA SER A 18 -8.70 -0.40 5.16
C SER A 18 -9.78 -0.68 6.19
N LEU A 19 -10.63 0.32 6.52
CA LEU A 19 -11.57 0.21 7.63
C LEU A 19 -12.91 -0.40 7.25
N PHE A 20 -13.45 -0.03 6.08
CA PHE A 20 -14.82 -0.39 5.68
C PHE A 20 -14.93 -0.72 4.19
N ALA A 21 -14.01 -1.55 3.71
CA ALA A 21 -14.06 -2.23 2.41
C ALA A 21 -14.25 -1.31 1.20
N THR A 22 -13.62 -0.13 1.24
CA THR A 22 -13.58 0.83 0.12
C THR A 22 -14.96 1.37 -0.27
N ARG A 23 -15.88 1.49 0.70
CA ARG A 23 -17.28 1.83 0.42
C ARG A 23 -17.63 3.31 0.52
N LEU A 24 -16.67 4.18 0.84
CA LEU A 24 -16.94 5.62 0.93
C LEU A 24 -17.41 6.17 -0.43
N ARG A 25 -18.59 6.79 -0.43
CA ARG A 25 -19.24 7.37 -1.62
C ARG A 25 -18.78 8.79 -1.88
N LEU A 26 -18.80 9.21 -3.14
CA LEU A 26 -18.48 10.58 -3.53
C LEU A 26 -19.35 11.62 -2.78
N ASP A 27 -20.63 11.33 -2.58
CA ASP A 27 -21.57 12.21 -1.86
C ASP A 27 -21.18 12.48 -0.40
N ASP A 28 -20.41 11.59 0.22
CA ASP A 28 -19.85 11.78 1.56
C ASP A 28 -18.45 12.40 1.55
N MET A 29 -17.78 12.44 0.39
CA MET A 29 -16.47 13.09 0.23
C MET A 29 -16.62 14.58 -0.07
N LEU A 30 -17.51 14.94 -1.00
CA LEU A 30 -17.65 16.32 -1.50
C LEU A 30 -18.00 17.37 -0.42
N PRO A 31 -18.88 17.10 0.56
CA PRO A 31 -19.27 18.10 1.55
C PRO A 31 -18.11 18.61 2.42
N ILE A 32 -17.04 17.82 2.57
CA ILE A 32 -15.87 18.16 3.40
C ILE A 32 -14.61 18.47 2.57
N ALA A 33 -14.70 18.36 1.24
CA ALA A 33 -13.56 18.48 0.34
C ALA A 33 -12.85 19.84 0.43
N HIS A 34 -13.62 20.94 0.51
CA HIS A 34 -13.03 22.28 0.66
C HIS A 34 -12.31 22.47 2.01
N GLU A 35 -12.81 21.88 3.09
CA GLU A 35 -12.13 21.93 4.39
C GLU A 35 -10.81 21.17 4.34
N LEU A 36 -10.78 20.00 3.71
CA LEU A 36 -9.56 19.22 3.45
C LEU A 36 -8.56 20.03 2.60
N ASP A 37 -9.03 20.69 1.54
CA ASP A 37 -8.18 21.46 0.62
C ASP A 37 -7.50 22.67 1.27
N ASP A 38 -8.13 23.24 2.30
CA ASP A 38 -7.60 24.41 2.99
C ASP A 38 -6.64 24.07 4.15
N ILE A 39 -6.43 22.79 4.50
CA ILE A 39 -5.55 22.41 5.62
C ILE A 39 -4.09 22.75 5.33
N GLY A 40 -3.65 22.56 4.08
CA GLY A 40 -2.24 22.67 3.70
C GLY A 40 -1.49 21.33 3.74
N TYR A 41 -2.19 20.23 3.46
CA TYR A 41 -1.56 18.93 3.21
C TYR A 41 -0.59 19.00 2.03
N TRP A 42 0.42 18.12 2.02
CA TRP A 42 1.30 17.97 0.86
C TRP A 42 0.56 17.31 -0.31
N SER A 43 -0.27 16.32 -0.02
CA SER A 43 -1.22 15.76 -0.98
C SER A 43 -2.43 15.13 -0.27
N LEU A 44 -3.52 14.96 -1.02
CA LEU A 44 -4.68 14.18 -0.62
C LEU A 44 -4.71 12.89 -1.44
N GLU A 45 -4.50 11.75 -0.79
CA GLU A 45 -4.65 10.48 -1.49
C GLU A 45 -6.13 10.13 -1.63
N ALA A 46 -6.62 10.23 -2.87
CA ALA A 46 -8.05 10.24 -3.16
C ALA A 46 -8.48 9.24 -4.25
N TRP A 47 -7.52 8.55 -4.87
CA TRP A 47 -7.79 7.68 -6.01
C TRP A 47 -6.81 6.52 -6.15
N GLY A 48 -7.08 5.61 -7.08
CA GLY A 48 -6.28 4.41 -7.23
C GLY A 48 -6.54 3.35 -6.15
N GLY A 49 -5.60 2.43 -5.96
CA GLY A 49 -5.82 1.25 -5.13
C GLY A 49 -7.09 0.49 -5.56
N ALA A 50 -7.96 0.15 -4.61
CA ALA A 50 -9.21 -0.56 -4.89
C ALA A 50 -10.40 0.36 -5.21
N THR A 51 -10.21 1.69 -5.17
CA THR A 51 -11.34 2.63 -5.38
C THR A 51 -11.94 2.51 -6.77
N PHE A 52 -11.13 2.28 -7.79
CA PHE A 52 -11.60 2.13 -9.17
C PHE A 52 -12.54 0.94 -9.33
N ASP A 53 -12.15 -0.25 -8.84
CA ASP A 53 -13.01 -1.44 -8.85
C ASP A 53 -14.25 -1.25 -7.96
N SER A 54 -14.09 -0.67 -6.76
CA SER A 54 -15.23 -0.46 -5.84
C SER A 54 -16.29 0.47 -6.43
N CYS A 55 -15.89 1.56 -7.08
CA CYS A 55 -16.78 2.50 -7.75
C CYS A 55 -17.71 1.77 -8.73
N ILE A 56 -17.12 1.02 -9.66
CA ILE A 56 -17.86 0.34 -10.74
C ILE A 56 -18.60 -0.91 -10.26
N ARG A 57 -18.06 -1.63 -9.29
CA ARG A 57 -18.60 -2.94 -8.85
C ARG A 57 -19.67 -2.81 -7.77
N PHE A 58 -19.51 -1.86 -6.84
CA PHE A 58 -20.32 -1.82 -5.62
C PHE A 58 -21.07 -0.51 -5.41
N LEU A 59 -20.54 0.61 -5.91
CA LEU A 59 -21.11 1.92 -5.60
C LEU A 59 -22.01 2.44 -6.72
N GLY A 60 -21.85 1.95 -7.95
CA GLY A 60 -22.57 2.48 -9.11
C GLY A 60 -22.06 3.88 -9.50
N GLU A 61 -20.78 4.13 -9.26
CA GLU A 61 -20.13 5.42 -9.51
C GLU A 61 -19.10 5.26 -10.65
N ASP A 62 -18.98 6.28 -11.50
CA ASP A 62 -17.87 6.37 -12.44
C ASP A 62 -16.62 6.88 -11.69
N PRO A 63 -15.52 6.10 -11.60
CA PRO A 63 -14.32 6.54 -10.90
C PRO A 63 -13.70 7.79 -11.53
N TRP A 64 -13.85 8.01 -12.85
CA TRP A 64 -13.36 9.21 -13.52
C TRP A 64 -14.17 10.45 -13.16
N VAL A 65 -15.50 10.32 -12.97
CA VAL A 65 -16.33 11.41 -12.43
C VAL A 65 -15.88 11.75 -11.02
N ARG A 66 -15.65 10.74 -10.17
CA ARG A 66 -15.11 10.94 -8.81
C ARG A 66 -13.82 11.75 -8.83
N LEU A 67 -12.86 11.42 -9.69
CA LEU A 67 -11.62 12.18 -9.81
C LEU A 67 -11.87 13.64 -10.20
N ARG A 68 -12.67 13.89 -11.23
CA ARG A 68 -12.96 15.26 -11.70
C ARG A 68 -13.67 16.11 -10.65
N GLU A 69 -14.68 15.55 -9.96
CA GLU A 69 -15.41 16.28 -8.92
C GLU A 69 -14.54 16.55 -7.69
N LEU A 70 -13.67 15.61 -7.29
CA LEU A 70 -12.71 15.85 -6.22
C LEU A 70 -11.67 16.91 -6.63
N LYS A 71 -11.14 16.89 -7.86
CA LYS A 71 -10.20 17.93 -8.31
C LYS A 71 -10.86 19.30 -8.33
N LYS A 72 -12.12 19.37 -8.76
CA LYS A 72 -12.91 20.61 -8.74
C LYS A 72 -13.12 21.13 -7.32
N ALA A 73 -13.36 20.24 -6.36
CA ALA A 73 -13.62 20.59 -4.97
C ALA A 73 -12.33 20.85 -4.15
N CYS A 74 -11.19 20.29 -4.57
CA CYS A 74 -9.87 20.47 -3.96
C CYS A 74 -8.86 21.05 -4.98
N PRO A 75 -9.01 22.32 -5.40
CA PRO A 75 -8.11 22.90 -6.40
C PRO A 75 -6.70 23.24 -5.88
N LYS A 76 -6.49 23.40 -4.56
CA LYS A 76 -5.21 23.88 -3.99
C LYS A 76 -4.23 22.75 -3.70
N THR A 77 -4.75 21.61 -3.24
CA THR A 77 -3.96 20.48 -2.75
C THR A 77 -3.76 19.46 -3.87
N PRO A 78 -2.52 19.00 -4.12
CA PRO A 78 -2.26 17.92 -5.07
C PRO A 78 -3.07 16.66 -4.74
N LEU A 79 -3.78 16.12 -5.72
CA LEU A 79 -4.41 14.81 -5.60
C LEU A 79 -3.38 13.72 -5.85
N GLN A 80 -3.35 12.73 -4.97
CA GLN A 80 -2.48 11.57 -5.06
C GLN A 80 -3.27 10.29 -5.33
N MET A 81 -2.65 9.37 -6.08
CA MET A 81 -3.14 8.01 -6.24
C MET A 81 -2.08 6.95 -5.99
N LEU A 82 -2.55 5.75 -5.63
CA LEU A 82 -1.76 4.53 -5.64
C LEU A 82 -1.94 3.79 -6.98
N LEU A 83 -0.84 3.56 -7.71
CA LEU A 83 -0.81 2.88 -9.00
C LEU A 83 0.11 1.66 -8.96
N ARG A 84 -0.38 0.48 -9.36
CA ARG A 84 0.42 -0.75 -9.34
C ARG A 84 1.16 -0.97 -10.66
N GLY A 85 2.16 -0.13 -10.94
CA GLY A 85 3.07 -0.28 -12.09
C GLY A 85 2.38 -0.73 -13.38
N GLN A 86 2.90 -1.81 -13.97
CA GLN A 86 2.38 -2.43 -15.20
C GLN A 86 0.96 -3.00 -15.07
N ASN A 87 0.47 -3.24 -13.85
CA ASN A 87 -0.90 -3.69 -13.59
C ASN A 87 -1.92 -2.56 -13.52
N LEU A 88 -1.48 -1.31 -13.41
CA LEU A 88 -2.33 -0.14 -13.19
C LEU A 88 -3.24 -0.34 -11.96
N LEU A 89 -4.56 -0.40 -12.20
CA LEU A 89 -5.60 -0.70 -11.21
C LEU A 89 -6.34 -2.02 -11.55
N GLY A 90 -5.81 -2.81 -12.47
CA GLY A 90 -6.34 -4.11 -12.89
C GLY A 90 -5.53 -5.27 -12.33
N TYR A 91 -5.88 -6.51 -12.69
CA TYR A 91 -5.35 -7.74 -12.05
C TYR A 91 -4.22 -8.46 -12.79
N ARG A 92 -3.70 -7.90 -13.90
CA ARG A 92 -2.64 -8.49 -14.74
C ARG A 92 -1.73 -7.39 -15.30
N HIS A 93 -0.60 -7.74 -15.89
CA HIS A 93 0.18 -6.80 -16.69
C HIS A 93 -0.59 -6.34 -17.94
N TYR A 94 -0.45 -5.07 -18.26
CA TYR A 94 -0.93 -4.45 -19.49
C TYR A 94 0.26 -4.08 -20.38
N ALA A 95 0.01 -3.88 -21.67
CA ALA A 95 1.02 -3.37 -22.58
C ALA A 95 1.31 -1.88 -22.27
N ASP A 96 2.52 -1.43 -22.63
CA ASP A 96 3.02 -0.09 -22.28
C ASP A 96 2.13 1.03 -22.82
N ASP A 97 1.50 0.85 -23.99
CA ASP A 97 0.57 1.81 -24.60
C ASP A 97 -0.70 2.01 -23.76
N VAL A 98 -1.20 0.95 -23.12
CA VAL A 98 -2.31 1.02 -22.17
C VAL A 98 -1.87 1.73 -20.89
N VAL A 99 -0.67 1.44 -20.40
CA VAL A 99 -0.10 2.10 -19.21
C VAL A 99 0.04 3.60 -19.44
N GLU A 100 0.66 3.98 -20.55
CA GLU A 100 0.86 5.36 -20.94
C GLU A 100 -0.48 6.09 -21.11
N ARG A 101 -1.42 5.49 -21.84
CA ARG A 101 -2.76 6.06 -22.04
C ARG A 101 -3.51 6.25 -20.72
N PHE A 102 -3.41 5.28 -19.81
CA PHE A 102 -4.06 5.39 -18.51
C PHE A 102 -3.52 6.57 -17.71
N VAL A 103 -2.19 6.70 -17.62
CA VAL A 103 -1.54 7.80 -16.91
C VAL A 103 -1.87 9.16 -17.54
N GLU A 104 -1.82 9.26 -18.88
CA GLU A 104 -2.24 10.46 -19.62
C GLU A 104 -3.65 10.90 -19.19
N ARG A 105 -4.60 9.95 -19.14
CA ARG A 105 -5.99 10.23 -18.76
C ARG A 105 -6.11 10.60 -17.28
N CYS A 106 -5.34 10.00 -16.38
CA CYS A 106 -5.32 10.38 -14.98
C CYS A 106 -4.89 11.84 -14.80
N VAL A 107 -3.77 12.25 -15.42
CA VAL A 107 -3.28 13.64 -15.34
C VAL A 107 -4.32 14.59 -15.94
N ALA A 108 -4.84 14.28 -17.13
CA ALA A 108 -5.83 15.13 -17.81
C ALA A 108 -7.14 15.33 -17.01
N ASN A 109 -7.45 14.43 -16.07
CA ASN A 109 -8.63 14.54 -15.20
C ASN A 109 -8.31 15.14 -13.82
N GLY A 110 -7.06 15.47 -13.53
CA GLY A 110 -6.67 16.19 -12.31
C GLY A 110 -5.82 15.40 -11.30
N MET A 111 -5.23 14.27 -11.68
CA MET A 111 -4.26 13.59 -10.82
C MET A 111 -2.91 14.29 -10.87
N ASP A 112 -2.32 14.59 -9.71
CA ASP A 112 -1.06 15.33 -9.60
C ASP A 112 0.10 14.41 -9.18
N VAL A 113 -0.11 13.54 -8.19
CA VAL A 113 0.93 12.65 -7.64
C VAL A 113 0.59 11.17 -7.87
N PHE A 114 1.56 10.43 -8.39
CA PHE A 114 1.43 9.00 -8.65
C PHE A 114 2.43 8.23 -7.80
N ARG A 115 1.92 7.55 -6.77
CA ARG A 115 2.67 6.55 -6.03
C ARG A 115 2.66 5.25 -6.81
N VAL A 116 3.75 4.97 -7.51
CA VAL A 116 3.90 3.78 -8.35
C VAL A 116 4.64 2.71 -7.56
N PHE A 117 4.02 1.53 -7.43
CA PHE A 117 4.60 0.38 -6.73
C PHE A 117 4.50 -0.91 -7.54
N ASP A 118 5.37 -1.86 -7.21
CA ASP A 118 5.32 -3.23 -7.66
C ASP A 118 5.32 -4.18 -6.44
N ALA A 119 4.59 -5.29 -6.53
CA ALA A 119 4.43 -6.23 -5.42
C ALA A 119 5.69 -7.07 -5.14
N LEU A 120 6.57 -7.22 -6.14
CA LEU A 120 7.85 -7.93 -6.04
C LEU A 120 9.03 -7.00 -5.75
N ASN A 121 8.81 -5.67 -5.75
CA ASN A 121 9.84 -4.65 -5.81
C ASN A 121 10.75 -4.79 -7.04
N ASP A 122 10.20 -5.18 -8.20
CA ASP A 122 10.92 -5.19 -9.47
C ASP A 122 10.79 -3.82 -10.18
N PRO A 123 11.85 -3.00 -10.26
CA PRO A 123 11.75 -1.66 -10.85
C PRO A 123 11.34 -1.65 -12.32
N ARG A 124 11.55 -2.77 -13.04
CA ARG A 124 11.15 -2.90 -14.45
C ARG A 124 9.64 -2.78 -14.61
N ASN A 125 8.87 -3.33 -13.67
CA ASN A 125 7.41 -3.26 -13.66
C ASN A 125 6.87 -1.86 -13.32
N MET A 126 7.70 -0.99 -12.74
CA MET A 126 7.33 0.39 -12.41
C MET A 126 7.74 1.39 -13.50
N LYS A 127 8.75 1.04 -14.31
CA LYS A 127 9.40 1.94 -15.27
C LYS A 127 8.44 2.62 -16.24
N ALA A 128 7.58 1.86 -16.94
CA ALA A 128 6.68 2.42 -17.95
C ALA A 128 5.71 3.45 -17.33
N ALA A 129 5.14 3.13 -16.16
CA ALA A 129 4.25 4.03 -15.44
C ALA A 129 4.98 5.29 -14.94
N LEU A 130 6.14 5.14 -14.30
CA LEU A 130 6.94 6.27 -13.80
C LEU A 130 7.36 7.22 -14.94
N GLN A 131 7.80 6.68 -16.07
CA GLN A 131 8.17 7.48 -17.24
C GLN A 131 6.96 8.19 -17.85
N ALA A 132 5.81 7.52 -17.94
CA ALA A 132 4.57 8.14 -18.41
C ALA A 132 4.12 9.28 -17.49
N VAL A 133 4.22 9.12 -16.17
CA VAL A 133 3.83 10.17 -15.20
C VAL A 133 4.63 11.43 -15.46
N ARG A 134 5.95 11.31 -15.57
CA ARG A 134 6.83 12.46 -15.85
C ARG A 134 6.58 13.06 -17.24
N LYS A 135 6.36 12.21 -18.26
CA LYS A 135 6.04 12.65 -19.62
C LYS A 135 4.82 13.59 -19.65
N PHE A 136 3.80 13.31 -18.83
CA PHE A 136 2.58 14.10 -18.77
C PHE A 136 2.58 15.17 -17.67
N GLY A 137 3.70 15.36 -16.96
CA GLY A 137 3.87 16.43 -15.98
C GLY A 137 3.30 16.14 -14.59
N GLY A 138 3.01 14.87 -14.26
CA GLY A 138 2.70 14.46 -12.89
C GLY A 138 3.97 14.22 -12.06
N HIS A 139 3.80 14.15 -10.74
CA HIS A 139 4.87 13.80 -9.78
C HIS A 139 4.98 12.28 -9.66
N ALA A 140 6.11 11.71 -10.08
CA ALA A 140 6.38 10.29 -10.06
C ALA A 140 7.04 9.87 -8.73
N GLN A 141 6.25 9.31 -7.82
CA GLN A 141 6.75 8.78 -6.55
C GLN A 141 7.02 7.27 -6.68
N GLY A 142 8.29 6.86 -6.64
CA GLY A 142 8.69 5.45 -6.60
C GLY A 142 8.44 4.83 -5.23
N THR A 143 8.20 3.52 -5.17
CA THR A 143 7.82 2.84 -3.93
C THR A 143 8.72 1.66 -3.60
N LEU A 144 9.14 1.56 -2.34
CA LEU A 144 9.68 0.35 -1.73
C LEU A 144 8.57 -0.34 -0.92
N SER A 145 8.03 -1.46 -1.41
CA SER A 145 7.06 -2.27 -0.68
C SER A 145 7.79 -3.06 0.41
N TYR A 146 7.77 -2.53 1.64
CA TYR A 146 8.60 -3.03 2.74
C TYR A 146 8.23 -4.46 3.16
N THR A 147 9.25 -5.28 3.43
CA THR A 147 9.07 -6.60 4.01
C THR A 147 10.31 -7.05 4.76
N THR A 148 10.23 -8.17 5.48
CA THR A 148 11.40 -8.79 6.12
C THR A 148 11.52 -10.26 5.68
N SER A 149 12.75 -10.68 5.41
CA SER A 149 13.12 -12.06 5.06
C SER A 149 14.66 -12.18 5.06
N PRO A 150 15.22 -13.38 4.94
CA PRO A 150 16.68 -13.56 4.84
C PRO A 150 17.35 -12.83 3.66
N VAL A 151 16.60 -12.42 2.64
CA VAL A 151 17.16 -11.77 1.43
C VAL A 151 16.89 -10.27 1.33
N HIS A 152 16.02 -9.74 2.20
CA HIS A 152 15.72 -8.30 2.22
C HIS A 152 16.63 -7.63 3.27
N THR A 153 17.77 -7.14 2.81
CA THR A 153 18.80 -6.47 3.62
C THR A 153 18.83 -4.95 3.34
N MET A 154 19.55 -4.19 4.17
CA MET A 154 19.77 -2.77 3.91
C MET A 154 20.30 -2.52 2.50
N GLN A 155 21.29 -3.30 2.06
CA GLN A 155 21.88 -3.15 0.72
C GLN A 155 20.83 -3.34 -0.38
N THR A 156 19.96 -4.35 -0.27
CA THR A 156 18.92 -4.57 -1.29
C THR A 156 17.91 -3.42 -1.37
N TRP A 157 17.61 -2.75 -0.26
CA TRP A 157 16.76 -1.55 -0.26
C TRP A 157 17.47 -0.36 -0.91
N LEU A 158 18.77 -0.18 -0.64
CA LEU A 158 19.58 0.87 -1.27
C LEU A 158 19.74 0.64 -2.78
N ASP A 159 19.97 -0.60 -3.22
CA ASP A 159 20.10 -0.95 -4.63
C ASP A 159 18.79 -0.71 -5.39
N THR A 160 17.65 -1.06 -4.79
CA THR A 160 16.32 -0.79 -5.38
C THR A 160 16.05 0.72 -5.44
N THR A 161 16.49 1.47 -4.42
CA THR A 161 16.40 2.94 -4.41
C THR A 161 17.21 3.55 -5.56
N GLU A 162 18.45 3.10 -5.74
CA GLU A 162 19.34 3.54 -6.83
C GLU A 162 18.71 3.29 -8.20
N GLN A 163 18.17 2.09 -8.43
CA GLN A 163 17.48 1.73 -9.69
C GLN A 163 16.25 2.60 -9.96
N LEU A 164 15.47 2.94 -8.92
CA LEU A 164 14.33 3.85 -9.06
C LEU A 164 14.77 5.29 -9.38
N LEU A 165 15.87 5.75 -8.78
CA LEU A 165 16.46 7.06 -9.10
C LEU A 165 17.02 7.11 -10.53
N GLU A 166 17.61 6.02 -11.02
CA GLU A 166 18.05 5.90 -12.42
C GLU A 166 16.88 5.93 -13.42
N ILE A 167 15.71 5.39 -13.05
CA ILE A 167 14.46 5.56 -13.82
C ILE A 167 14.01 7.04 -13.82
N GLY A 168 14.38 7.78 -12.77
CA GLY A 168 14.17 9.21 -12.63
C GLY A 168 12.88 9.54 -11.88
N ILE A 169 12.66 8.96 -10.70
CA ILE A 169 11.56 9.36 -9.79
C ILE A 169 11.75 10.78 -9.23
N ASP A 170 10.66 11.45 -8.87
CA ASP A 170 10.68 12.78 -8.23
C ASP A 170 10.72 12.68 -6.70
N SER A 171 10.14 11.62 -6.12
CA SER A 171 10.30 11.26 -4.70
C SER A 171 10.20 9.75 -4.48
N LEU A 172 10.58 9.29 -3.29
CA LEU A 172 10.54 7.89 -2.88
C LEU A 172 9.59 7.74 -1.68
N VAL A 173 8.86 6.62 -1.61
CA VAL A 173 8.11 6.23 -0.42
C VAL A 173 8.47 4.82 0.03
N ILE A 174 8.67 4.65 1.34
CA ILE A 174 8.69 3.33 1.97
C ILE A 174 7.25 2.99 2.34
N LYS A 175 6.71 1.91 1.77
CA LYS A 175 5.35 1.45 2.00
C LYS A 175 5.34 0.17 2.83
N ASP A 176 4.99 0.29 4.10
CA ASP A 176 4.68 -0.83 4.99
C ASP A 176 3.16 -1.08 5.04
N MET A 177 2.71 -1.89 4.09
CA MET A 177 1.31 -2.31 3.94
C MET A 177 0.79 -3.21 5.05
N SER A 178 1.69 -3.88 5.81
CA SER A 178 1.30 -4.86 6.82
C SER A 178 1.43 -4.33 8.25
N GLY A 179 2.07 -3.17 8.43
CA GLY A 179 2.40 -2.63 9.74
C GLY A 179 3.53 -3.40 10.41
N ILE A 180 4.46 -4.01 9.67
CA ILE A 180 5.56 -4.82 10.23
C ILE A 180 6.89 -4.07 10.34
N LEU A 181 6.95 -2.80 9.94
CA LEU A 181 8.15 -1.98 10.04
C LEU A 181 8.43 -1.63 11.50
N ASN A 182 9.45 -2.28 12.07
CA ASN A 182 9.93 -1.96 13.40
C ASN A 182 10.43 -0.50 13.44
N PRO A 183 10.12 0.28 14.50
CA PRO A 183 10.52 1.68 14.58
C PRO A 183 12.04 1.94 14.49
N MET A 184 12.86 1.03 15.03
CA MET A 184 14.32 1.14 14.92
C MET A 184 14.80 0.89 13.48
N ALA A 185 14.23 -0.11 12.82
CA ALA A 185 14.50 -0.39 11.41
C ALA A 185 14.04 0.76 10.50
N ALA A 186 12.91 1.42 10.82
CA ALA A 186 12.45 2.61 10.11
C ALA A 186 13.50 3.73 10.16
N ALA A 187 14.00 4.04 11.36
CA ALA A 187 15.03 5.07 11.54
C ALA A 187 16.33 4.72 10.82
N GLU A 188 16.75 3.45 10.86
CA GLU A 188 17.96 3.00 10.19
C GLU A 188 17.84 3.11 8.66
N LEU A 189 16.75 2.59 8.09
CA LEU A 189 16.49 2.62 6.65
C LEU A 189 16.40 4.05 6.11
N VAL A 190 15.66 4.92 6.81
CA VAL A 190 15.56 6.34 6.44
C VAL A 190 16.93 7.00 6.47
N ARG A 191 17.73 6.78 7.53
CA ARG A 191 19.05 7.39 7.66
C ARG A 191 19.99 6.96 6.54
N GLU A 192 20.04 5.67 6.23
CA GLU A 192 20.94 5.16 5.18
C GLU A 192 20.51 5.63 3.78
N ILE A 193 19.20 5.71 3.48
CA ILE A 193 18.72 6.30 2.23
C ILE A 193 19.11 7.78 2.14
N LYS A 194 18.79 8.59 3.16
CA LYS A 194 19.08 10.03 3.17
C LYS A 194 20.58 10.36 3.17
N LYS A 195 21.42 9.45 3.66
CA LYS A 195 22.88 9.58 3.62
C LYS A 195 23.44 9.35 2.22
N ARG A 196 22.87 8.42 1.45
CA ARG A 196 23.39 8.01 0.14
C ARG A 196 22.74 8.76 -1.03
N PHE A 197 21.49 9.19 -0.88
CA PHE A 197 20.70 9.75 -1.96
C PHE A 197 20.04 11.07 -1.57
N ASP A 198 20.15 12.07 -2.44
CA ASP A 198 19.39 13.32 -2.34
C ASP A 198 18.01 13.12 -2.99
N VAL A 199 17.11 12.50 -2.22
CA VAL A 199 15.73 12.22 -2.64
C VAL A 199 14.77 12.64 -1.55
N GLU A 200 13.63 13.21 -1.94
CA GLU A 200 12.51 13.41 -1.04
C GLU A 200 11.95 12.04 -0.63
N LEU A 201 11.98 11.73 0.66
CA LEU A 201 11.61 10.43 1.21
C LEU A 201 10.34 10.54 2.04
N HIS A 202 9.37 9.68 1.75
CA HIS A 202 8.09 9.58 2.45
C HIS A 202 7.97 8.24 3.15
N LEU A 203 7.15 8.18 4.21
CA LEU A 203 6.84 6.93 4.91
C LEU A 203 5.32 6.71 5.00
N HIS A 204 4.90 5.50 4.64
CA HIS A 204 3.53 5.02 4.75
C HIS A 204 3.51 3.73 5.59
N CYS A 205 2.82 3.73 6.72
CA CYS A 205 2.69 2.57 7.60
C CYS A 205 1.24 2.37 8.08
N HIS A 206 0.78 1.12 8.07
CA HIS A 206 -0.50 0.75 8.69
C HIS A 206 -0.35 0.48 10.20
N SER A 207 -1.32 0.93 11.00
CA SER A 207 -1.36 0.80 12.46
C SER A 207 -1.78 -0.59 12.97
N THR A 208 -1.89 -1.60 12.10
CA THR A 208 -2.53 -2.89 12.43
C THR A 208 -1.85 -3.61 13.58
N THR A 209 -0.54 -3.46 13.71
CA THR A 209 0.27 -4.07 14.78
C THR A 209 0.53 -3.14 15.97
N GLY A 210 0.11 -1.88 15.89
CA GLY A 210 0.43 -0.82 16.86
C GLY A 210 1.84 -0.23 16.73
N MET A 211 2.60 -0.55 15.67
CA MET A 211 3.97 -0.02 15.50
C MET A 211 4.04 1.29 14.70
N ALA A 212 3.02 1.64 13.92
CA ALA A 212 3.10 2.70 12.92
C ALA A 212 3.40 4.07 13.53
N GLU A 213 2.73 4.48 14.59
CA GLU A 213 2.93 5.77 15.24
C GLU A 213 4.39 5.95 15.67
N MET A 214 4.97 4.91 16.29
CA MET A 214 6.38 4.89 16.67
C MET A 214 7.31 4.90 15.46
N ALA A 215 6.99 4.14 14.41
CA ALA A 215 7.79 4.09 13.19
C ALA A 215 7.82 5.44 12.47
N LEU A 216 6.69 6.15 12.39
CA LEU A 216 6.62 7.50 11.82
C LEU A 216 7.48 8.47 12.63
N LEU A 217 7.34 8.49 13.96
CA LEU A 217 8.14 9.39 14.80
C LEU A 217 9.64 9.12 14.66
N LYS A 218 10.06 7.85 14.69
CA LYS A 218 11.46 7.46 14.53
C LYS A 218 12.00 7.77 13.12
N ALA A 219 11.17 7.70 12.08
CA ALA A 219 11.53 8.10 10.73
C ALA A 219 11.68 9.62 10.59
N ILE A 220 10.83 10.40 11.26
CA ILE A 220 10.93 11.87 11.34
C ILE A 220 12.26 12.28 11.98
N GLU A 221 12.59 11.72 13.14
CA GLU A 221 13.88 11.95 13.81
C GLU A 221 15.08 11.50 12.96
N ALA A 222 14.90 10.54 12.05
CA ALA A 222 15.94 10.07 11.14
C ALA A 222 16.05 10.91 9.85
N GLY A 223 15.14 11.88 9.64
CA GLY A 223 15.20 12.81 8.52
C GLY A 223 14.30 12.47 7.33
N VAL A 224 13.21 11.72 7.51
CA VAL A 224 12.15 11.59 6.49
C VAL A 224 11.56 12.97 6.15
N ASP A 225 11.08 13.17 4.92
CA ASP A 225 10.54 14.45 4.44
C ASP A 225 9.03 14.57 4.59
N GLY A 226 8.32 13.43 4.51
CA GLY A 226 6.88 13.38 4.68
C GLY A 226 6.39 12.05 5.25
N VAL A 227 5.19 12.07 5.80
CA VAL A 227 4.51 10.87 6.30
C VAL A 227 3.05 10.87 5.88
N ASP A 228 2.50 9.66 5.73
CA ASP A 228 1.09 9.47 5.49
C ASP A 228 0.32 9.29 6.81
N THR A 229 -0.82 9.95 6.94
CA THR A 229 -1.70 9.85 8.10
C THR A 229 -3.17 9.79 7.68
N ALA A 230 -4.04 9.40 8.62
CA ALA A 230 -5.48 9.43 8.44
C ALA A 230 -6.14 10.29 9.52
N ILE A 231 -7.13 11.11 9.16
CA ILE A 231 -7.97 11.84 10.14
C ILE A 231 -8.44 10.91 11.27
N SER A 232 -8.40 11.37 12.52
CA SER A 232 -8.51 10.53 13.73
C SER A 232 -9.76 9.64 13.80
N SER A 233 -10.90 10.08 13.27
CA SER A 233 -12.12 9.27 13.23
C SER A 233 -12.09 8.14 12.17
N MET A 234 -11.08 8.17 11.31
CA MET A 234 -10.81 7.27 10.19
C MET A 234 -9.40 6.64 10.29
N SER A 235 -8.80 6.65 11.48
CA SER A 235 -7.45 6.17 11.77
C SER A 235 -7.44 4.91 12.64
N GLY A 236 -6.23 4.37 12.89
CA GLY A 236 -5.99 3.23 13.77
C GLY A 236 -6.49 1.89 13.23
N THR A 237 -6.27 0.81 13.99
CA THR A 237 -6.60 -0.57 13.59
C THR A 237 -6.00 -0.90 12.22
N TYR A 238 -6.81 -1.25 11.21
CA TYR A 238 -6.35 -1.53 9.85
C TYR A 238 -5.86 -0.29 9.09
N SER A 239 -6.22 0.92 9.55
CA SER A 239 -5.84 2.19 8.94
C SER A 239 -4.44 2.62 9.38
N HIS A 240 -4.23 3.93 9.54
CA HIS A 240 -2.95 4.59 9.68
C HIS A 240 -2.92 5.41 10.97
N PRO A 241 -1.75 5.94 11.36
CA PRO A 241 -1.65 6.90 12.46
C PRO A 241 -2.56 8.11 12.27
N ALA A 242 -3.11 8.60 13.39
CA ALA A 242 -4.01 9.75 13.38
C ALA A 242 -3.26 11.04 13.00
N THR A 243 -3.78 11.77 12.02
CA THR A 243 -3.22 13.05 11.54
C THR A 243 -3.05 14.04 12.70
N GLU A 244 -4.09 14.23 13.51
CA GLU A 244 -4.09 15.16 14.64
C GLU A 244 -3.08 14.79 15.73
N SER A 245 -2.93 13.50 16.02
CA SER A 245 -1.97 13.02 17.01
C SER A 245 -0.54 13.27 16.56
N MET A 246 -0.24 13.07 15.28
CA MET A 246 1.08 13.36 14.72
C MET A 246 1.35 14.87 14.70
N VAL A 247 0.40 15.68 14.25
CA VAL A 247 0.51 17.15 14.25
C VAL A 247 0.76 17.68 15.67
N ALA A 248 0.00 17.21 16.67
CA ALA A 248 0.16 17.62 18.06
C ALA A 248 1.52 17.22 18.64
N THR A 249 2.02 16.04 18.26
CA THR A 249 3.32 15.51 18.71
C THR A 249 4.48 16.35 18.17
N LEU A 250 4.36 16.89 16.95
CA LEU A 250 5.42 17.68 16.30
C LEU A 250 5.30 19.18 16.57
N GLN A 251 4.20 19.65 17.16
CA GLN A 251 3.95 21.07 17.40
C GLN A 251 5.01 21.68 18.34
N GLY A 252 5.59 22.81 17.95
CA GLY A 252 6.65 23.51 18.69
C GLY A 252 8.03 22.84 18.62
N THR A 253 8.18 21.73 17.90
CA THR A 253 9.48 21.08 17.67
C THR A 253 10.15 21.62 16.40
N GLU A 254 11.37 21.16 16.09
CA GLU A 254 12.03 21.47 14.82
C GLU A 254 11.33 20.85 13.59
N TYR A 255 10.39 19.92 13.83
CA TYR A 255 9.62 19.17 12.84
C TYR A 255 8.18 19.67 12.65
N ASP A 256 7.84 20.82 13.26
CA ASP A 256 6.47 21.36 13.27
C ASP A 256 5.86 21.40 11.85
N THR A 257 4.67 20.83 11.71
CA THR A 257 3.93 20.71 10.45
C THR A 257 3.22 22.00 10.05
N GLY A 258 3.04 22.94 10.98
CA GLY A 258 2.24 24.15 10.80
C GLY A 258 0.77 23.91 10.49
N LEU A 259 0.25 22.69 10.69
CA LEU A 259 -1.16 22.37 10.46
C LEU A 259 -2.01 22.72 11.69
N ASP A 260 -3.24 23.18 11.44
CA ASP A 260 -4.14 23.66 12.50
C ASP A 260 -5.01 22.52 13.06
N ILE A 261 -4.75 22.13 14.31
CA ILE A 261 -5.47 21.05 15.01
C ILE A 261 -6.98 21.34 15.13
N PRO A 262 -7.44 22.55 15.52
CA PRO A 262 -8.88 22.84 15.56
C PRO A 262 -9.59 22.64 14.21
N ARG A 263 -8.96 22.96 13.09
CA ARG A 263 -9.52 22.72 11.75
C ARG A 263 -9.53 21.24 11.39
N LEU A 264 -8.48 20.49 11.77
CA LEU A 264 -8.47 19.03 11.62
C LEU A 264 -9.58 18.35 12.43
N GLU A 265 -9.86 18.81 13.66
CA GLU A 265 -10.94 18.24 14.48
C GLU A 265 -12.31 18.39 13.82
N LYS A 266 -12.59 19.52 13.14
CA LYS A 266 -13.86 19.68 12.40
C LYS A 266 -14.05 18.60 11.34
N ILE A 267 -12.98 18.32 10.59
CA ILE A 267 -12.96 17.25 9.58
C ILE A 267 -13.14 15.88 10.27
N ALA A 268 -12.50 15.66 11.41
CA ALA A 268 -12.67 14.44 12.20
C ALA A 268 -14.10 14.27 12.70
N ALA A 269 -14.74 15.33 13.17
CA ALA A 269 -16.13 15.34 13.63
C ALA A 269 -17.11 15.02 12.50
N TYR A 270 -16.86 15.55 11.30
CA TYR A 270 -17.60 15.19 10.10
C TYR A 270 -17.49 13.69 9.81
N PHE A 271 -16.25 13.18 9.68
CA PHE A 271 -16.04 11.77 9.35
C PHE A 271 -16.51 10.80 10.45
N ARG A 272 -16.50 11.22 11.72
CA ARG A 272 -17.06 10.45 12.85
C ARG A 272 -18.55 10.15 12.67
N ASN A 273 -19.30 11.07 12.06
CA ASN A 273 -20.70 10.87 11.74
C ASN A 273 -20.90 10.12 10.43
N VAL A 274 -20.10 10.43 9.39
CA VAL A 274 -20.15 9.71 8.11
C VAL A 274 -19.86 8.22 8.29
N ARG A 275 -18.81 7.86 9.05
CA ARG A 275 -18.39 6.47 9.27
C ARG A 275 -19.51 5.59 9.84
N LYS A 276 -20.42 6.14 10.66
CA LYS A 276 -21.59 5.41 11.18
C LYS A 276 -22.48 4.85 10.07
N LYS A 277 -22.58 5.53 8.92
CA LYS A 277 -23.35 5.05 7.74
C LYS A 277 -22.78 3.75 7.18
N TYR A 278 -21.49 3.48 7.41
CA TYR A 278 -20.72 2.37 6.86
C TYR A 278 -20.51 1.21 7.85
N ALA A 279 -21.16 1.25 9.02
CA ALA A 279 -20.95 0.27 10.11
C ALA A 279 -21.05 -1.20 9.66
N LYS A 280 -21.90 -1.52 8.67
CA LYS A 280 -22.05 -2.89 8.14
C LYS A 280 -20.81 -3.44 7.43
N PHE A 281 -19.87 -2.59 7.06
CA PHE A 281 -18.65 -2.95 6.35
C PHE A 281 -17.40 -2.92 7.24
N GLU A 282 -17.53 -2.52 8.51
CA GLU A 282 -16.41 -2.44 9.45
C GLU A 282 -15.76 -3.80 9.66
N GLY A 283 -14.42 -3.79 9.71
CA GLY A 283 -13.66 -4.93 10.16
C GLY A 283 -13.88 -5.25 11.64
N GLN A 284 -13.53 -6.48 12.04
CA GLN A 284 -13.78 -6.98 13.39
C GLN A 284 -12.65 -6.69 14.38
N LEU A 285 -11.47 -6.25 13.92
CA LEU A 285 -10.36 -5.90 14.80
C LEU A 285 -10.76 -4.81 15.80
N ARG A 286 -10.36 -5.03 17.05
CA ARG A 286 -10.42 -4.09 18.16
C ARG A 286 -9.04 -4.07 18.80
N GLY A 287 -8.44 -2.88 18.89
CA GLY A 287 -7.04 -2.74 19.30
C GLY A 287 -6.07 -3.06 18.16
N VAL A 288 -5.11 -3.94 18.42
CA VAL A 288 -3.99 -4.29 17.51
C VAL A 288 -3.93 -5.80 17.30
N ASP A 289 -3.36 -6.23 16.18
CA ASP A 289 -3.17 -7.64 15.84
C ASP A 289 -1.68 -8.02 15.86
N SER A 290 -1.22 -8.57 16.99
CA SER A 290 0.17 -9.00 17.17
C SER A 290 0.51 -10.29 16.42
N ARG A 291 -0.48 -11.03 15.91
CA ARG A 291 -0.23 -12.27 15.14
C ARG A 291 0.55 -11.98 13.86
N ILE A 292 0.36 -10.79 13.28
CA ILE A 292 1.09 -10.32 12.10
C ILE A 292 2.60 -10.19 12.39
N LEU A 293 2.99 -9.85 13.61
CA LEU A 293 4.41 -9.78 13.99
C LEU A 293 5.10 -11.14 13.97
N VAL A 294 4.33 -12.21 14.22
CA VAL A 294 4.82 -13.59 14.24
C VAL A 294 4.81 -14.17 12.83
N ALA A 295 3.68 -14.10 12.14
CA ALA A 295 3.46 -14.81 10.87
C ALA A 295 3.73 -13.94 9.63
N GLN A 296 3.85 -12.63 9.78
CA GLN A 296 3.93 -11.62 8.69
C GLN A 296 2.77 -11.68 7.69
N VAL A 297 1.67 -12.36 8.04
CA VAL A 297 0.45 -12.47 7.23
C VAL A 297 -0.34 -11.17 7.37
N PRO A 298 -0.55 -10.40 6.28
CA PRO A 298 -1.35 -9.18 6.34
C PRO A 298 -2.77 -9.46 6.87
N GLY A 299 -3.35 -8.53 7.65
CA GLY A 299 -4.65 -8.76 8.29
C GLY A 299 -5.78 -9.13 7.31
N GLY A 300 -5.88 -8.44 6.17
CA GLY A 300 -6.86 -8.75 5.13
C GLY A 300 -6.65 -10.12 4.48
N MET A 301 -5.40 -10.60 4.41
CA MET A 301 -5.09 -11.97 3.97
C MET A 301 -5.57 -12.98 5.01
N LEU A 302 -5.32 -12.74 6.30
CA LEU A 302 -5.74 -13.63 7.39
C LEU A 302 -7.27 -13.84 7.42
N THR A 303 -8.05 -12.75 7.36
CA THR A 303 -9.51 -12.85 7.35
C THR A 303 -10.04 -13.60 6.11
N ASN A 304 -9.41 -13.41 4.95
CA ASN A 304 -9.78 -14.17 3.75
C ASN A 304 -9.47 -15.66 3.91
N LEU A 305 -8.32 -16.03 4.49
CA LEU A 305 -7.95 -17.42 4.77
C LEU A 305 -8.93 -18.09 5.74
N GLU A 306 -9.27 -17.41 6.85
CA GLU A 306 -10.26 -17.91 7.82
C GLU A 306 -11.60 -18.20 7.15
N ASN A 307 -12.07 -17.29 6.29
CA ASN A 307 -13.30 -17.47 5.52
C ASN A 307 -13.21 -18.63 4.51
N GLN A 308 -12.10 -18.77 3.78
CA GLN A 308 -11.88 -19.87 2.85
C GLN A 308 -11.90 -21.23 3.56
N LEU A 309 -11.22 -21.33 4.71
CA LEU A 309 -11.20 -22.55 5.53
C LEU A 309 -12.59 -22.86 6.09
N LYS A 310 -13.32 -21.84 6.55
CA LYS A 310 -14.70 -21.99 7.03
C LYS A 310 -15.64 -22.52 5.94
N GLN A 311 -15.56 -21.98 4.72
CA GLN A 311 -16.36 -22.45 3.58
C GLN A 311 -16.07 -23.91 3.21
N GLN A 312 -14.86 -24.37 3.50
CA GLN A 312 -14.42 -25.75 3.26
C GLN A 312 -14.57 -26.65 4.49
N ASN A 313 -15.24 -26.19 5.55
CA ASN A 313 -15.40 -26.90 6.82
C ASN A 313 -14.06 -27.36 7.43
N ALA A 314 -13.02 -26.55 7.29
CA ALA A 314 -11.64 -26.85 7.69
C ALA A 314 -11.03 -25.74 8.58
N SER A 315 -11.86 -25.06 9.37
CA SER A 315 -11.41 -23.96 10.25
C SER A 315 -10.39 -24.40 11.31
N ASP A 316 -10.41 -25.68 11.69
CA ASP A 316 -9.45 -26.32 12.59
C ASP A 316 -8.02 -26.41 12.00
N LYS A 317 -7.86 -26.18 10.69
CA LYS A 317 -6.56 -26.23 10.00
C LYS A 317 -5.86 -24.89 9.87
N LEU A 318 -6.36 -23.82 10.50
CA LEU A 318 -5.79 -22.48 10.38
C LEU A 318 -4.31 -22.44 10.77
N ASP A 319 -3.94 -23.06 11.89
CA ASP A 319 -2.55 -23.07 12.38
C ASP A 319 -1.61 -23.76 11.38
N LEU A 320 -2.05 -24.87 10.78
CA LEU A 320 -1.30 -25.56 9.73
C LEU A 320 -1.08 -24.67 8.50
N VAL A 321 -2.08 -23.87 8.13
CA VAL A 321 -1.96 -22.92 7.01
C VAL A 321 -0.98 -21.80 7.35
N LEU A 322 -1.02 -21.28 8.58
CA LEU A 322 -0.08 -20.26 9.05
C LEU A 322 1.36 -20.77 9.05
N ASP A 323 1.59 -22.03 9.40
CA ASP A 323 2.91 -22.68 9.34
C ASP A 323 3.37 -22.96 7.89
N GLU A 324 2.44 -23.16 6.96
CA GLU A 324 2.74 -23.43 5.55
C GLU A 324 3.08 -22.15 4.77
N ILE A 325 2.50 -21.00 5.13
CA ILE A 325 2.72 -19.71 4.43
C ILE A 325 4.21 -19.33 4.32
N PRO A 326 5.02 -19.34 5.40
CA PRO A 326 6.44 -19.03 5.30
C PRO A 326 7.21 -19.99 4.38
N ARG A 327 6.79 -21.26 4.30
CA ARG A 327 7.41 -22.27 3.43
C ARG A 327 7.08 -22.00 1.97
N VAL A 328 5.81 -21.73 1.65
CA VAL A 328 5.40 -21.34 0.29
C VAL A 328 6.08 -20.05 -0.13
N ARG A 329 6.14 -19.05 0.76
CA ARG A 329 6.81 -17.78 0.49
C ARG A 329 8.30 -17.98 0.17
N LYS A 330 8.99 -18.87 0.89
CA LYS A 330 10.38 -19.24 0.59
C LYS A 330 10.51 -19.89 -0.78
N ASP A 331 9.67 -20.87 -1.08
CA ASP A 331 9.70 -21.59 -2.35
C ASP A 331 9.40 -20.67 -3.55
N LEU A 332 8.65 -19.59 -3.33
CA LEU A 332 8.39 -18.54 -4.32
C LEU A 332 9.42 -17.40 -4.29
N GLY A 333 10.58 -17.59 -3.67
CA GLY A 333 11.69 -16.61 -3.74
C GLY A 333 11.53 -15.41 -2.79
N TYR A 334 10.89 -15.61 -1.63
CA TYR A 334 10.69 -14.62 -0.57
C TYR A 334 9.93 -13.35 -0.98
N ILE A 335 9.01 -13.45 -1.93
CA ILE A 335 8.20 -12.32 -2.39
C ILE A 335 7.54 -11.55 -1.23
N PRO A 336 7.48 -10.21 -1.28
CA PRO A 336 6.71 -9.43 -0.33
C PRO A 336 5.25 -9.89 -0.29
N LEU A 337 4.65 -9.95 0.90
CA LEU A 337 3.24 -10.32 1.05
C LEU A 337 2.35 -9.07 0.89
N VAL A 338 2.18 -8.63 -0.36
CA VAL A 338 1.36 -7.48 -0.77
C VAL A 338 0.24 -7.96 -1.67
N THR A 339 -0.81 -7.19 -1.92
CA THR A 339 -1.74 -7.53 -3.01
C THR A 339 -1.05 -7.40 -4.38
N PRO A 340 -0.97 -8.47 -5.22
CA PRO A 340 -1.75 -9.71 -5.14
C PRO A 340 -0.98 -10.91 -4.55
N THR A 341 0.33 -10.82 -4.37
CA THR A 341 1.23 -11.92 -3.95
C THR A 341 0.85 -12.57 -2.62
N SER A 342 0.30 -11.81 -1.67
CA SER A 342 -0.22 -12.33 -0.40
C SER A 342 -1.33 -13.36 -0.61
N GLN A 343 -2.28 -13.09 -1.51
CA GLN A 343 -3.36 -14.02 -1.84
C GLN A 343 -2.85 -15.25 -2.59
N ILE A 344 -1.83 -15.10 -3.44
CA ILE A 344 -1.19 -16.21 -4.15
C ILE A 344 -0.56 -17.19 -3.14
N VAL A 345 0.27 -16.67 -2.24
CA VAL A 345 0.92 -17.47 -1.19
C VAL A 345 -0.12 -18.12 -0.27
N GLY A 346 -1.12 -17.35 0.17
CA GLY A 346 -2.18 -17.85 1.05
C GLY A 346 -3.00 -18.97 0.44
N THR A 347 -3.47 -18.76 -0.79
CA THR A 347 -4.29 -19.75 -1.50
C THR A 347 -3.50 -21.04 -1.73
N GLN A 348 -2.23 -20.94 -2.13
CA GLN A 348 -1.38 -22.12 -2.31
C GLN A 348 -1.13 -22.85 -0.98
N ALA A 349 -0.93 -22.11 0.13
CA ALA A 349 -0.78 -22.71 1.45
C ALA A 349 -2.04 -23.47 1.90
N VAL A 350 -3.23 -22.90 1.67
CA VAL A 350 -4.51 -23.58 1.92
C VAL A 350 -4.61 -24.85 1.08
N ILE A 351 -4.31 -24.78 -0.22
CA ILE A 351 -4.34 -25.95 -1.11
C ILE A 351 -3.43 -27.05 -0.55
N ASN A 352 -2.17 -26.73 -0.23
CA ASN A 352 -1.19 -27.69 0.30
C ASN A 352 -1.68 -28.40 1.58
N VAL A 353 -2.30 -27.66 2.49
CA VAL A 353 -2.81 -28.19 3.77
C VAL A 353 -4.06 -29.05 3.56
N LEU A 354 -4.94 -28.66 2.63
CA LEU A 354 -6.18 -29.40 2.37
C LEU A 354 -5.96 -30.66 1.54
N THR A 355 -5.00 -30.65 0.60
CA THR A 355 -4.61 -31.83 -0.17
C THR A 355 -3.80 -32.84 0.65
N GLY A 356 -3.18 -32.40 1.76
CA GLY A 356 -2.29 -33.20 2.58
C GLY A 356 -0.90 -33.43 1.96
N GLU A 357 -0.61 -32.79 0.84
CA GLU A 357 0.62 -32.94 0.07
C GLU A 357 0.98 -31.62 -0.61
N ARG A 358 2.18 -31.08 -0.31
CA ARG A 358 2.65 -29.78 -0.81
C ARG A 358 2.75 -29.81 -2.33
N TYR A 359 2.13 -28.82 -2.99
CA TYR A 359 2.17 -28.63 -4.45
C TYR A 359 1.62 -29.79 -5.29
N LYS A 360 0.86 -30.72 -4.70
CA LYS A 360 0.05 -31.70 -5.47
C LYS A 360 -0.86 -31.02 -6.49
N THR A 361 -1.37 -29.84 -6.13
CA THR A 361 -2.07 -28.94 -7.05
C THR A 361 -1.43 -27.57 -6.93
N ILE A 362 -1.01 -27.02 -8.07
CA ILE A 362 -0.39 -25.69 -8.16
C ILE A 362 -1.44 -24.73 -8.69
N ALA A 363 -1.75 -23.69 -7.92
CA ALA A 363 -2.66 -22.64 -8.38
C ALA A 363 -2.08 -21.91 -9.59
N LYS A 364 -2.95 -21.42 -10.48
CA LYS A 364 -2.55 -20.76 -11.73
C LYS A 364 -1.61 -19.59 -11.47
N GLU A 365 -1.91 -18.77 -10.47
CA GLU A 365 -1.14 -17.59 -10.12
C GLU A 365 0.22 -17.97 -9.49
N THR A 366 0.28 -19.06 -8.72
CA THR A 366 1.55 -19.64 -8.23
C THR A 366 2.43 -20.07 -9.40
N ALA A 367 1.85 -20.75 -10.39
CA ALA A 367 2.55 -21.13 -11.61
C ALA A 367 3.03 -19.90 -12.40
N GLY A 368 2.25 -18.81 -12.44
CA GLY A 368 2.68 -17.56 -13.06
C GLY A 368 3.90 -16.92 -12.39
N ILE A 369 4.00 -16.98 -11.05
CA ILE A 369 5.22 -16.54 -10.32
C ILE A 369 6.42 -17.40 -10.73
N LEU A 370 6.25 -18.73 -10.74
CA LEU A 370 7.31 -19.68 -11.11
C LEU A 370 7.77 -19.49 -12.57
N LYS A 371 6.86 -19.09 -13.46
CA LYS A 371 7.16 -18.76 -14.87
C LYS A 371 7.78 -17.37 -15.07
N GLY A 372 7.80 -16.52 -14.03
CA GLY A 372 8.28 -15.14 -14.12
C GLY A 372 7.29 -14.16 -14.76
N GLU A 373 6.01 -14.52 -14.89
CA GLU A 373 4.97 -13.70 -15.51
C GLU A 373 4.68 -12.40 -14.73
N TYR A 374 5.01 -12.39 -13.43
CA TYR A 374 4.84 -11.24 -12.53
C TYR A 374 6.11 -10.37 -12.40
N GLY A 375 7.26 -10.83 -12.89
CA GLY A 375 8.55 -10.16 -12.70
C GLY A 375 9.59 -11.01 -11.96
N LYS A 376 10.70 -10.39 -11.59
CA LYS A 376 11.82 -11.03 -10.89
C LYS A 376 11.51 -11.11 -9.39
N THR A 377 11.63 -12.31 -8.84
CA THR A 377 11.54 -12.54 -7.40
C THR A 377 12.81 -12.06 -6.68
N PRO A 378 12.72 -11.64 -5.40
CA PRO A 378 13.88 -11.20 -4.61
C PRO A 378 14.99 -12.24 -4.49
N ALA A 379 14.62 -13.52 -4.40
CA ALA A 379 15.53 -14.67 -4.43
C ALA A 379 15.12 -15.66 -5.54
N PRO A 380 16.00 -16.58 -5.95
CA PRO A 380 15.60 -17.68 -6.81
C PRO A 380 14.41 -18.45 -6.21
N VAL A 381 13.43 -18.76 -7.04
CA VAL A 381 12.34 -19.68 -6.70
C VAL A 381 12.89 -21.11 -6.55
N ASP A 382 12.10 -22.00 -5.97
CA ASP A 382 12.45 -23.43 -5.91
C ASP A 382 12.60 -24.00 -7.32
N SER A 383 13.81 -24.49 -7.62
CA SER A 383 14.19 -24.94 -8.96
C SER A 383 13.40 -26.17 -9.44
N ALA A 384 13.02 -27.07 -8.52
CA ALA A 384 12.29 -28.27 -8.88
C ALA A 384 10.83 -27.96 -9.19
N LEU A 385 10.20 -27.09 -8.39
CA LEU A 385 8.86 -26.58 -8.65
C LEU A 385 8.80 -25.77 -9.95
N GLN A 386 9.81 -24.93 -10.20
CA GLN A 386 9.89 -24.17 -11.44
C GLN A 386 10.02 -25.08 -12.66
N ALA A 387 10.93 -26.07 -12.61
CA ALA A 387 11.09 -27.05 -13.69
C ALA A 387 9.78 -27.81 -13.95
N HIS A 388 9.10 -28.29 -12.90
CA HIS A 388 7.83 -29.00 -13.03
C HIS A 388 6.75 -28.16 -13.74
N VAL A 389 6.64 -26.87 -13.41
CA VAL A 389 5.67 -25.96 -14.03
C VAL A 389 6.04 -25.62 -15.48
N LEU A 390 7.32 -25.58 -15.82
CA LEU A 390 7.80 -25.30 -17.18
C LEU A 390 7.74 -26.52 -18.10
N GLU A 391 8.02 -27.73 -17.59
CA GLU A 391 7.94 -28.97 -18.37
C GLU A 391 6.51 -29.30 -18.82
N GLY A 392 5.50 -28.91 -18.01
CA GLY A 392 4.08 -28.98 -18.40
C GLY A 392 3.65 -28.04 -19.54
N LEU A 393 4.57 -27.24 -20.13
CA LEU A 393 4.32 -26.46 -21.36
C LEU A 393 4.65 -27.25 -22.64
N HIS A 394 5.26 -28.44 -22.53
CA HIS A 394 5.69 -29.28 -23.66
C HIS A 394 4.79 -30.50 -23.91
N GLN A 395 3.64 -30.58 -23.24
CA GLN A 395 2.51 -31.45 -23.60
C GLN A 395 1.32 -30.59 -24.03
#